data_AF-A0A8D8F9W1-F1
#
_entry.id   AF-A0A8D8F9W1-F1
#
_cell.length_a   1.000
_cell.length_b   1.000
_cell.length_c   1.000
_cell.angle_alpha   90.00
_cell.angle_beta   90.00
_cell.angle_gamma   90.00
#
_symmetry.space_group_name_H-M   'P 1'
#
loop_
_entity.id
_entity.type
_entity.pdbx_description
1 polymer ?
#
loop_
_entity_poly.entity_id
_entity_poly.type
_entity_poly.pdbx_seq_one_letter_code
_entity_poly.pdbx_strand_id
1 'polypeptide(L)'
;MAGKKGSFTGSFIPLVLMSFALAASEDRARYDHYRLYRVQLVSDEQVRMFQDLEAKSDSCTFYGHARQPGQELTIMVAASKVADFEDLLDRFSVSGRVLEYNMQDMIDSEAKWI
;
A
#
# COMPACT_ATOMS: atom_id res chain seq x y z
N MET A 1 71.58 6.10 -47.67
CA MET A 1 71.47 4.89 -46.81
C MET A 1 71.17 5.34 -45.40
N ALA A 2 70.36 4.72 -44.54
CA ALA A 2 69.22 3.80 -44.62
C ALA A 2 68.82 3.53 -43.14
N GLY A 3 67.52 3.47 -42.84
CA GLY A 3 66.96 2.92 -41.58
C GLY A 3 67.00 3.88 -40.37
N LYS A 4 65.99 3.91 -39.47
CA LYS A 4 65.12 2.83 -39.01
C LYS A 4 63.76 3.36 -38.53
N LYS A 5 62.72 2.58 -38.82
CA LYS A 5 61.32 2.75 -38.41
C LYS A 5 61.09 2.23 -36.99
N GLY A 6 60.07 2.77 -36.32
CA GLY A 6 59.47 2.19 -35.11
C GLY A 6 58.14 2.87 -34.79
N SER A 7 57.06 2.39 -35.42
CA SER A 7 55.67 2.75 -35.13
C SER A 7 55.14 1.71 -34.13
N PHE A 8 54.64 2.15 -32.97
CA PHE A 8 54.06 1.28 -31.96
C PHE A 8 52.52 1.31 -32.07
N THR A 9 52.00 0.13 -32.35
CA THR A 9 50.61 -0.24 -32.58
C THR A 9 49.88 -0.48 -31.26
N GLY A 10 48.57 -0.18 -31.23
CA GLY A 10 47.58 -0.93 -30.44
C GLY A 10 46.94 -0.18 -29.27
N SER A 11 45.77 0.40 -29.50
CA SER A 11 44.83 0.74 -28.40
C SER A 11 43.67 -0.25 -28.45
N PHE A 12 43.63 -1.13 -27.45
CA PHE A 12 42.55 -2.09 -27.22
C PHE A 12 41.45 -1.39 -26.42
N ILE A 13 40.26 -1.22 -27.03
CA ILE A 13 39.07 -0.72 -26.33
C ILE A 13 38.24 -1.95 -25.93
N PRO A 14 38.15 -2.32 -24.64
CA PRO A 14 37.12 -3.26 -24.22
C PRO A 14 35.78 -2.50 -24.17
N LEU A 15 34.88 -2.89 -25.06
CA LEU A 15 33.47 -2.48 -25.11
C LEU A 15 32.77 -3.02 -23.86
N VAL A 16 32.64 -2.20 -22.82
CA VAL A 16 31.83 -2.52 -21.63
C VAL A 16 30.36 -2.44 -22.04
N LEU A 17 29.75 -3.59 -22.31
CA LEU A 17 28.29 -3.74 -22.36
C LEU A 17 27.75 -3.50 -20.95
N MET A 18 27.32 -2.27 -20.68
CA MET A 18 26.62 -1.92 -19.45
C MET A 18 25.17 -2.40 -19.58
N SER A 19 24.89 -3.62 -19.12
CA SER A 19 23.53 -4.15 -19.00
C SER A 19 22.77 -3.38 -17.94
N PHE A 20 22.06 -2.31 -18.34
CA PHE A 20 21.00 -1.73 -17.53
C PHE A 20 19.82 -2.70 -17.56
N ALA A 21 19.79 -3.63 -16.60
CA ALA A 21 18.57 -4.37 -16.29
C ALA A 21 17.58 -3.36 -15.70
N LEU A 22 16.70 -2.85 -16.56
CA LEU A 22 15.55 -2.05 -16.16
C LEU A 22 14.68 -2.98 -15.30
N ALA A 23 14.74 -2.84 -13.99
CA ALA A 23 13.80 -3.47 -13.09
C ALA A 23 12.43 -2.90 -13.41
N ALA A 24 11.68 -3.60 -14.27
CA ALA A 24 10.26 -3.38 -14.41
C ALA A 24 9.65 -3.76 -13.06
N SER A 25 9.43 -2.78 -12.18
CA SER A 25 8.50 -2.97 -11.08
C SER A 25 7.17 -3.34 -11.74
N GLU A 26 6.74 -4.57 -11.51
CA GLU A 26 5.38 -5.00 -11.81
C GLU A 26 4.43 -3.92 -11.29
N ASP A 27 3.56 -3.42 -12.17
CA ASP A 27 2.46 -2.50 -11.85
C ASP A 27 1.39 -3.28 -11.05
N ARG A 28 1.80 -3.91 -9.96
CA ARG A 28 0.94 -4.65 -9.05
C ARG A 28 0.70 -3.75 -7.84
N ALA A 29 -0.55 -3.36 -7.65
CA ALA A 29 -0.95 -2.61 -6.47
C ALA A 29 -0.53 -3.38 -5.21
N ARG A 30 0.24 -2.71 -4.34
CA ARG A 30 0.67 -3.23 -3.04
C ARG A 30 -0.11 -2.55 -1.93
N TYR A 31 -0.55 -3.33 -0.96
CA TYR A 31 -1.35 -2.92 0.20
C TYR A 31 -0.59 -3.19 1.50
N ASP A 32 0.73 -2.95 1.50
CA ASP A 32 1.59 -3.17 2.66
C ASP A 32 1.10 -2.36 3.86
N HIS A 33 0.90 -3.05 4.99
CA HIS A 33 0.46 -2.48 6.27
C HIS A 33 -0.90 -1.77 6.22
N TYR A 34 -1.69 -2.01 5.17
CA TYR A 34 -3.10 -1.67 5.19
C TYR A 34 -3.78 -2.54 6.24
N ARG A 35 -4.56 -1.90 7.09
CA ARG A 35 -5.26 -2.58 8.19
C ARG A 35 -6.73 -2.69 7.88
N LEU A 36 -7.29 -3.86 8.15
CA LEU A 36 -8.72 -4.10 8.05
C LEU A 36 -9.34 -4.01 9.44
N TYR A 37 -10.30 -3.13 9.60
CA TYR A 37 -11.05 -2.92 10.82
C TYR A 37 -12.48 -3.39 10.66
N ARG A 38 -13.05 -3.89 11.76
CA ARG A 38 -14.48 -4.05 11.93
C ARG A 38 -14.94 -3.19 13.08
N VAL A 39 -15.80 -2.23 12.76
CA VAL A 39 -16.34 -1.26 13.72
C VAL A 39 -17.83 -1.51 13.91
N GLN A 40 -18.31 -1.25 15.12
CA GLN A 40 -19.74 -1.30 15.43
C GLN A 40 -20.25 0.12 15.68
N LEU A 41 -21.22 0.54 14.89
CA LEU A 41 -21.84 1.85 15.02
C LEU A 41 -23.09 1.70 15.87
N VAL A 42 -23.13 2.32 17.05
CA VAL A 42 -24.22 2.16 18.03
C VAL A 42 -25.11 3.40 18.15
N SER A 43 -24.72 4.53 17.54
CA SER A 43 -25.50 5.77 17.55
C SER A 43 -25.60 6.41 16.15
N ASP A 44 -26.64 7.21 15.94
CA ASP A 44 -26.82 7.97 14.70
C ASP A 44 -25.69 8.99 14.45
N GLU A 45 -25.06 9.49 15.53
CA GLU A 45 -23.89 10.36 15.43
C GLU A 45 -22.71 9.63 14.80
N GLN A 46 -22.42 8.41 15.28
CA GLN A 46 -21.37 7.57 14.71
C GLN A 46 -21.66 7.23 13.25
N VAL A 47 -22.91 6.90 12.92
CA VAL A 47 -23.33 6.66 11.53
C VAL A 47 -23.04 7.87 10.64
N ARG A 48 -23.45 9.07 11.05
CA ARG A 48 -23.21 10.31 10.28
C ARG A 48 -21.72 10.62 10.12
N MET A 49 -20.93 10.40 11.16
CA MET A 49 -19.49 10.61 11.12
C MET A 49 -18.82 9.67 10.12
N PHE A 50 -19.18 8.37 10.11
CA PHE A 50 -18.61 7.44 9.15
C PHE A 50 -19.08 7.70 7.71
N GLN A 51 -20.31 8.19 7.51
CA GLN A 51 -20.76 8.67 6.19
C GLN A 51 -19.92 9.87 5.71
N ASP A 52 -19.61 10.81 6.61
CA ASP A 52 -18.76 11.96 6.29
C ASP A 52 -17.31 11.54 5.99
N LEU A 53 -16.79 10.56 6.75
CA LEU A 53 -15.48 9.98 6.52
C LEU A 53 -15.40 9.25 5.18
N GLU A 54 -16.43 8.48 4.81
CA GLU A 54 -16.56 7.81 3.52
C GLU A 54 -16.56 8.82 2.36
N ALA A 55 -17.20 9.98 2.53
CA ALA A 55 -17.27 11.01 1.50
C ALA A 55 -15.97 11.84 1.36
N LYS A 56 -15.14 11.93 2.41
CA LYS A 56 -13.97 12.82 2.46
C LYS A 56 -12.63 12.11 2.42
N SER A 57 -12.58 10.81 2.73
CA SER A 57 -11.33 10.08 2.89
C SER A 57 -11.06 9.15 1.72
N ASP A 58 -10.08 9.51 0.89
CA ASP A 58 -9.56 8.63 -0.17
C ASP A 58 -8.66 7.50 0.38
N SER A 59 -8.31 7.56 1.67
CA SER A 59 -7.41 6.62 2.35
C SER A 59 -8.14 5.56 3.17
N CYS A 60 -9.47 5.55 3.13
CA CYS A 60 -10.33 4.59 3.80
C CYS A 60 -11.25 3.94 2.75
N THR A 61 -11.18 2.62 2.63
CA THR A 61 -12.07 1.84 1.76
C THR A 61 -13.14 1.19 2.60
N PHE A 62 -14.40 1.56 2.34
CA PHE A 62 -15.56 1.09 3.07
C PHE A 62 -16.19 -0.11 2.37
N TYR A 63 -16.25 -1.25 3.06
CA TYR A 63 -16.93 -2.44 2.56
C TYR A 63 -18.37 -2.45 3.09
N GLY A 64 -19.23 -1.76 2.36
CA GLY A 64 -20.61 -1.45 2.75
C GLY A 64 -20.75 0.01 3.18
N HIS A 65 -21.97 0.39 3.60
CA HIS A 65 -22.27 1.76 3.98
C HIS A 65 -22.78 1.81 5.42
N ALA A 66 -22.38 2.84 6.16
CA ALA A 66 -22.96 3.18 7.46
C ALA A 66 -24.40 3.68 7.23
N ARG A 67 -25.41 2.83 7.45
CA ARG A 67 -26.82 3.21 7.22
C ARG A 67 -27.61 3.37 8.51
N GLN A 68 -27.34 2.54 9.51
CA GLN A 68 -28.16 2.44 10.71
C GLN A 68 -27.29 2.13 11.94
N PRO A 69 -27.69 2.59 13.14
CA PRO A 69 -27.13 2.09 14.39
C PRO A 69 -27.37 0.57 14.55
N GLY A 70 -26.47 -0.10 15.26
CA GLY A 70 -26.45 -1.55 15.44
C GLY A 70 -25.74 -2.32 14.32
N GLN A 71 -25.32 -1.65 13.25
CA GLN A 71 -24.64 -2.28 12.13
C GLN A 71 -23.13 -2.43 12.40
N GLU A 72 -22.56 -3.56 11.96
CA GLU A 72 -21.11 -3.72 11.84
C GLU A 72 -20.64 -3.30 10.44
N LEU A 73 -19.53 -2.57 10.38
CA LEU A 73 -18.95 -2.04 9.16
C LEU A 73 -17.49 -2.47 9.05
N THR A 74 -17.09 -2.90 7.87
CA THR A 74 -15.71 -3.30 7.59
C THR A 74 -15.02 -2.20 6.79
N ILE A 75 -13.85 -1.76 7.25
CA ILE A 75 -13.13 -0.63 6.68
C ILE A 75 -11.67 -1.00 6.54
N MET A 76 -11.11 -0.83 5.35
CA MET A 76 -9.68 -0.93 5.13
C MET A 76 -9.06 0.47 5.19
N VAL A 77 -8.02 0.63 5.99
CA VAL A 77 -7.37 1.91 6.25
C VAL A 77 -5.92 1.82 5.77
N ALA A 78 -5.51 2.81 4.98
CA ALA A 78 -4.13 2.92 4.53
C ALA A 78 -3.17 3.10 5.71
N ALA A 79 -1.98 2.51 5.62
CA ALA A 79 -0.98 2.51 6.70
C ALA A 79 -0.68 3.91 7.27
N SER A 80 -0.62 4.93 6.41
CA SER A 80 -0.36 6.32 6.78
C SER A 80 -1.50 6.99 7.58
N LYS A 81 -2.70 6.42 7.53
CA LYS A 81 -3.92 6.94 8.18
C LYS A 81 -4.42 6.12 9.35
N VAL A 82 -3.71 5.04 9.68
CA VAL A 82 -4.03 4.18 10.83
C VAL A 82 -4.09 4.97 12.14
N ALA A 83 -3.08 5.78 12.43
CA ALA A 83 -3.03 6.53 13.69
C ALA A 83 -4.17 7.56 13.78
N ASP A 84 -4.43 8.30 12.70
CA ASP A 84 -5.56 9.23 12.60
C ASP A 84 -6.90 8.50 12.79
N PHE A 85 -7.02 7.28 12.26
CA PHE A 85 -8.23 6.47 12.36
C PHE A 85 -8.44 5.92 13.77
N GLU A 86 -7.40 5.39 14.42
CA GLU A 86 -7.46 4.92 15.80
C GLU A 86 -7.82 6.04 16.78
N ASP A 87 -7.27 7.24 16.60
CA ASP A 87 -7.65 8.45 17.37
C ASP A 87 -9.13 8.81 17.16
N LEU A 88 -9.62 8.73 15.92
CA LEU A 88 -11.03 8.97 15.61
C LEU A 88 -11.94 7.94 16.31
N LEU A 89 -11.57 6.65 16.31
CA LEU A 89 -12.35 5.64 17.03
C LEU A 89 -12.41 5.91 18.53
N ASP A 90 -11.28 6.26 19.15
CA ASP A 90 -11.20 6.58 20.57
C ASP A 90 -12.04 7.82 20.92
N ARG A 91 -11.85 8.90 20.15
CA ARG A 91 -12.53 10.18 20.37
C ARG A 91 -14.05 10.09 20.33
N PHE A 92 -14.59 9.22 19.47
CA PHE A 92 -16.03 9.01 19.33
C PHE A 92 -16.52 7.73 20.05
N SER A 93 -15.65 7.10 20.85
CA SER A 93 -15.92 5.88 21.61
C SER A 93 -16.55 4.78 20.75
N VAL A 94 -16.05 4.63 19.53
CA VAL A 94 -16.49 3.61 18.58
C VAL A 94 -15.74 2.32 18.88
N SER A 95 -16.49 1.25 19.13
CA SER A 95 -15.88 -0.07 19.30
C SER A 95 -15.37 -0.59 17.96
N GLY A 96 -14.06 -0.68 17.81
CA GLY A 96 -13.37 -1.26 16.66
C GLY A 96 -12.50 -2.45 17.03
N ARG A 97 -12.44 -3.45 16.16
CA ARG A 97 -11.46 -4.55 16.24
C ARG A 97 -10.68 -4.65 14.94
N VAL A 98 -9.39 -4.94 15.03
CA VAL A 98 -8.57 -5.24 13.86
C VAL A 98 -8.86 -6.67 13.43
N LEU A 99 -9.19 -6.85 12.15
CA LEU A 99 -9.33 -8.15 11.51
C LEU A 99 -8.01 -8.61 10.88
N GLU A 100 -7.27 -7.68 10.27
CA GLU A 100 -5.98 -7.94 9.63
C GLU A 100 -5.06 -6.71 9.79
N TYR A 101 -3.79 -6.94 10.11
CA TYR A 101 -2.78 -5.89 10.31
C TYR A 101 -1.99 -5.59 9.04
N ASN A 102 -1.91 -6.55 8.12
CA ASN A 102 -1.25 -6.37 6.83
C ASN A 102 -2.01 -7.10 5.72
N MET A 103 -2.83 -6.36 4.98
CA MET A 103 -3.58 -6.90 3.85
C MET A 103 -2.68 -7.50 2.76
N GLN A 104 -1.45 -7.00 2.59
CA GLN A 104 -0.52 -7.57 1.61
C GLN A 104 -0.15 -9.03 1.94
N ASP A 105 0.04 -9.36 3.22
CA ASP A 105 0.39 -10.73 3.63
C ASP A 105 -0.72 -11.73 3.28
N MET A 106 -1.99 -11.30 3.41
CA MET A 106 -3.14 -12.10 3.00
C MET A 106 -3.15 -12.31 1.48
N ILE A 107 -2.90 -11.26 0.69
CA ILE A 107 -2.84 -11.35 -0.78
C ILE A 107 -1.69 -12.26 -1.22
N ASP A 108 -0.53 -12.12 -0.61
CA ASP A 108 0.67 -12.91 -0.92
C ASP A 108 0.47 -14.38 -0.55
N SER A 109 -0.22 -14.65 0.57
CA SER A 109 -0.61 -16.00 0.97
C SER A 109 -1.54 -16.64 -0.05
N GLU A 110 -2.60 -15.96 -0.49
CA GLU A 110 -3.53 -16.48 -1.50
C GLU A 110 -2.85 -16.72 -2.86
N ALA A 111 -1.98 -15.79 -3.29
CA ALA A 111 -1.24 -15.91 -4.55
C ALA A 111 -0.30 -17.13 -4.59
N LYS A 112 0.05 -17.70 -3.43
CA LYS A 112 0.90 -18.90 -3.33
C LYS A 112 0.16 -20.19 -3.71
N TRP A 113 -1.17 -20.19 -3.71
CA TRP A 113 -1.99 -21.39 -3.95
C TRP A 113 -2.56 -21.49 -5.37
N ILE A 114 -2.28 -20.49 -6.21
CA ILE A 114 -2.73 -20.38 -7.60
C ILE A 114 -1.55 -20.58 -8.55
#